data_AF-A0A4Q4W5H6-F1
#
_entry.id   AF-A0A4Q4W5H6-F1
#
_cell.length_a   1.000
_cell.length_b   1.000
_cell.length_c   1.000
_cell.angle_alpha   90.00
_cell.angle_beta   90.00
_cell.angle_gamma   90.00
#
_symmetry.space_group_name_H-M   'P 1'
#
loop_
_entity.id
_entity.type
_entity.pdbx_description
1 polymer ?
#
loop_
_entity_poly.entity_id
_entity_poly.type
_entity_poly.pdbx_seq_one_letter_code
_entity_poly.pdbx_strand_id
1 'polypeptide(L)'
;MNGTAGEQWEFDGYSEDGSQFFIFGFYRDPNYNFLGTGNLRLSADFLLSDGSRYSIVEYAEESIIESCLGQGTSGTWRGDGWAYTFEVSADMTRAKVVVDNPEAKGTIILSSITPPRYADANTWPSNNASLLTVPHFYLTEPIPVADMMIDMVIEGKTVSWTGIGGHTRLWGAFNWFTCLASMTIIRLRTGPFALSYWDFGSNLQKGLVVPSAFLVENGDKVFGSRLMETSEAEDYLTVRKLYGGDGNTTHTLADKATGLEIEMTSPSRQLQWRFTAKHKNVGFEYYLGEGTGGTGYVGVVTGGLAGSEQWTGPVFTEILKFPQKSLMLAKNYVK
;
A
#
# COMPACT_ATOMS: atom_id res chain seq x y z
N MET A 1 -0.85 -12.73 -20.57
CA MET A 1 -1.53 -11.52 -20.07
C MET A 1 -2.17 -10.80 -21.25
N ASN A 2 -3.36 -10.21 -21.11
CA ASN A 2 -3.92 -9.37 -22.18
C ASN A 2 -3.19 -8.01 -22.20
N GLY A 3 -3.25 -7.27 -23.30
CA GLY A 3 -2.54 -5.98 -23.42
C GLY A 3 -3.13 -4.83 -22.60
N THR A 4 -4.09 -5.11 -21.70
CA THR A 4 -4.87 -4.06 -21.02
C THR A 4 -4.90 -4.17 -19.50
N ALA A 5 -4.93 -5.38 -18.94
CA ALA A 5 -5.02 -5.63 -17.52
C ALA A 5 -3.70 -5.32 -16.82
N GLY A 6 -3.79 -4.82 -15.59
CA GLY A 6 -2.65 -4.63 -14.72
C GLY A 6 -2.83 -5.43 -13.44
N GLU A 7 -1.77 -6.08 -12.98
CA GLU A 7 -1.72 -6.83 -11.73
C GLU A 7 -0.47 -6.43 -10.96
N GLN A 8 -0.61 -6.21 -9.66
CA GLN A 8 0.49 -5.97 -8.73
C GLN A 8 0.35 -6.85 -7.48
N TRP A 9 1.48 -7.40 -7.03
CA TRP A 9 1.70 -7.85 -5.67
C TRP A 9 2.62 -6.84 -5.01
N GLU A 10 2.12 -6.18 -3.96
CA GLU A 10 2.81 -5.11 -3.27
C GLU A 10 3.26 -5.58 -1.89
N PHE A 11 4.49 -5.27 -1.52
CA PHE A 11 5.02 -5.50 -0.18
C PHE A 11 5.71 -4.24 0.29
N ASP A 12 5.33 -3.72 1.44
CA ASP A 12 5.96 -2.54 2.01
C ASP A 12 6.34 -2.77 3.47
N GLY A 13 7.25 -1.93 3.94
CA GLY A 13 7.63 -1.89 5.34
C GLY A 13 8.39 -0.62 5.69
N TYR A 14 8.35 -0.27 6.96
CA TYR A 14 8.93 0.97 7.48
C TYR A 14 9.30 0.85 8.95
N SER A 15 10.38 1.51 9.33
CA SER A 15 10.94 1.45 10.68
C SER A 15 10.03 2.16 11.70
N GLU A 16 10.12 1.74 12.96
CA GLU A 16 9.30 2.29 14.04
C GLU A 16 9.44 3.82 14.22
N ASP A 17 10.62 4.35 13.91
CA ASP A 17 10.93 5.77 14.02
C ASP A 17 10.57 6.59 12.76
N GLY A 18 10.17 5.91 11.67
CA GLY A 18 9.86 6.49 10.37
C GLY A 18 11.09 7.03 9.62
N SER A 19 12.28 6.48 9.86
CA SER A 19 13.52 6.86 9.16
C SER A 19 13.87 5.97 7.97
N GLN A 20 13.34 4.74 7.94
CA GLN A 20 13.62 3.75 6.89
C GLN A 20 12.32 3.22 6.29
N PHE A 21 12.41 2.80 5.03
CA PHE A 21 11.27 2.36 4.26
C PHE A 21 11.71 1.41 3.15
N PHE A 22 10.84 0.49 2.77
CA PHE A 22 10.85 -0.09 1.44
C PHE A 22 9.43 -0.27 0.91
N ILE A 23 9.33 -0.36 -0.42
CA ILE A 23 8.17 -0.90 -1.12
C ILE A 23 8.63 -1.70 -2.32
N PHE A 24 7.96 -2.82 -2.56
CA PHE A 24 8.08 -3.64 -3.75
C PHE A 24 6.76 -3.64 -4.48
N GLY A 25 6.80 -3.50 -5.80
CA GLY A 25 5.72 -3.86 -6.69
C GLY A 25 6.21 -4.91 -7.69
N PHE A 26 5.63 -6.11 -7.61
CA PHE A 26 5.77 -7.14 -8.63
C PHE A 26 4.62 -6.98 -9.61
N TYR A 27 4.91 -6.52 -10.81
CA TYR A 27 3.90 -6.16 -11.80
C TYR A 27 3.83 -7.16 -12.94
N ARG A 28 2.59 -7.44 -13.34
CA ARG A 28 2.25 -7.81 -14.71
C ARG A 28 1.36 -6.68 -15.24
N ASP A 29 1.94 -5.69 -15.89
CA ASP A 29 1.22 -4.50 -16.33
C ASP A 29 1.71 -3.96 -17.69
N PRO A 30 0.81 -3.49 -18.57
CA PRO A 30 1.17 -2.91 -19.85
C PRO A 30 1.49 -1.41 -19.76
N ASN A 31 1.50 -0.82 -18.56
CA ASN A 31 1.57 0.63 -18.35
C ASN A 31 2.74 1.31 -19.07
N TYR A 32 3.89 0.63 -19.13
CA TYR A 32 5.14 1.16 -19.70
C TYR A 32 5.59 0.44 -20.96
N ASN A 33 4.76 -0.42 -21.53
CA ASN A 33 5.15 -1.24 -22.68
C ASN A 33 5.51 -0.41 -23.93
N PHE A 34 5.00 0.82 -24.01
CA PHE A 34 5.30 1.78 -25.07
C PHE A 34 6.76 2.23 -25.07
N LEU A 35 7.48 2.06 -23.95
CA LEU A 35 8.93 2.28 -23.85
C LEU A 35 9.76 1.10 -24.40
N GLY A 36 9.11 0.03 -24.86
CA GLY A 36 9.79 -1.17 -25.37
C GLY A 36 10.35 -2.08 -24.28
N THR A 37 10.08 -1.79 -23.01
CA THR A 37 10.65 -2.47 -21.84
C THR A 37 9.89 -3.75 -21.43
N GLY A 38 8.73 -4.01 -22.02
CA GLY A 38 7.91 -5.20 -21.71
C GLY A 38 6.82 -4.94 -20.67
N ASN A 39 6.14 -6.00 -20.23
CA ASN A 39 4.99 -5.91 -19.32
C ASN A 39 5.23 -6.60 -17.95
N LEU A 40 6.43 -7.13 -17.72
CA LEU A 40 6.77 -7.87 -16.50
C LEU A 40 7.76 -7.02 -15.71
N ARG A 41 7.24 -6.12 -14.90
CA ARG A 41 8.06 -5.13 -14.21
C ARG A 41 8.21 -5.50 -12.75
N LEU A 42 9.41 -5.33 -12.23
CA LEU A 42 9.67 -5.21 -10.81
C LEU A 42 10.01 -3.74 -10.53
N SER A 43 9.39 -3.17 -9.49
CA SER A 43 9.82 -1.91 -8.91
C SER A 43 10.13 -2.13 -7.45
N ALA A 44 11.21 -1.55 -6.94
CA ALA A 44 11.44 -1.45 -5.51
C ALA A 44 12.06 -0.10 -5.17
N ASP A 45 11.64 0.51 -4.07
CA ASP A 45 12.23 1.74 -3.55
C ASP A 45 12.58 1.54 -2.08
N PHE A 46 13.74 2.05 -1.68
CA PHE A 46 14.24 2.01 -0.32
C PHE A 46 14.62 3.41 0.15
N LEU A 47 14.29 3.72 1.40
CA LEU A 47 14.87 4.83 2.17
C LEU A 47 15.76 4.21 3.24
N LEU A 48 17.05 4.55 3.22
CA LEU A 48 18.04 4.05 4.18
C LEU A 48 18.18 5.00 5.38
N SER A 49 18.77 4.50 6.47
CA SER A 49 18.89 5.25 7.73
C SER A 49 19.74 6.51 7.64
N ASP A 50 20.62 6.61 6.64
CA ASP A 50 21.42 7.81 6.34
C ASP A 50 20.66 8.82 5.47
N GLY A 51 19.39 8.54 5.14
CA GLY A 51 18.54 9.36 4.28
C GLY A 51 18.77 9.14 2.78
N SER A 52 19.72 8.29 2.38
CA SER A 52 19.90 7.95 0.97
C SER A 52 18.78 7.03 0.48
N ARG A 53 18.58 7.02 -0.84
CA ARG A 53 17.58 6.20 -1.51
C ARG A 53 18.23 5.23 -2.46
N TYR A 54 17.63 4.05 -2.57
CA TYR A 54 17.99 3.03 -3.54
C TYR A 54 16.72 2.58 -4.27
N SER A 55 16.71 2.66 -5.59
CA SER A 55 15.53 2.39 -6.41
C SER A 55 15.89 1.39 -7.51
N ILE A 56 15.06 0.37 -7.65
CA ILE A 56 15.17 -0.68 -8.65
C ILE A 56 13.96 -0.57 -9.58
N VAL A 57 14.23 -0.57 -10.89
CA VAL A 57 13.21 -0.85 -11.90
C VAL A 57 13.80 -1.83 -12.90
N GLU A 58 13.27 -3.05 -12.89
CA GLU A 58 13.73 -4.13 -13.74
C GLU A 58 12.58 -4.71 -14.54
N TYR A 59 12.91 -5.24 -15.71
CA TYR A 59 11.95 -5.89 -16.60
C TYR A 59 12.34 -7.35 -16.78
N ALA A 60 11.52 -8.23 -16.21
CA ALA A 60 11.78 -9.66 -16.16
C ALA A 60 11.57 -10.31 -17.54
N GLU A 61 12.41 -11.29 -17.83
CA GLU A 61 12.20 -12.21 -18.95
C GLU A 61 11.09 -13.20 -18.61
N GLU A 62 10.99 -13.57 -17.34
CA GLU A 62 10.01 -14.52 -16.83
C GLU A 62 9.33 -14.02 -15.55
N SER A 63 8.02 -14.22 -15.48
CA SER A 63 7.22 -14.02 -14.28
C SER A 63 6.38 -15.27 -14.02
N ILE A 64 6.64 -15.95 -12.91
CA ILE A 64 5.97 -17.20 -12.52
C ILE A 64 5.18 -16.94 -11.24
N ILE A 65 3.93 -17.38 -11.21
CA ILE A 65 3.10 -17.38 -10.00
C ILE A 65 2.61 -18.81 -9.80
N GLU A 66 2.86 -19.37 -8.63
CA GLU A 66 2.44 -20.72 -8.26
C GLU A 66 1.58 -20.64 -7.00
N SER A 67 0.47 -21.36 -6.98
CA SER A 67 -0.39 -21.48 -5.80
C SER A 67 -0.67 -22.95 -5.55
N CYS A 68 -0.25 -23.43 -4.39
CA CYS A 68 -0.37 -24.83 -4.00
C CYS A 68 -1.23 -24.93 -2.75
N LEU A 69 -2.23 -25.82 -2.79
CA LEU A 69 -3.15 -26.05 -1.68
C LEU A 69 -2.35 -26.43 -0.42
N GLY A 70 -2.58 -25.69 0.68
CA GLY A 70 -1.91 -25.90 1.96
C GLY A 70 -0.50 -25.33 2.07
N GLN A 71 0.11 -24.83 0.98
CA GLN A 71 1.43 -24.19 1.02
C GLN A 71 1.31 -22.66 0.94
N GLY A 72 0.44 -22.18 0.06
CA GLY A 72 0.23 -20.75 -0.16
C GLY A 72 0.53 -20.35 -1.60
N THR A 73 1.00 -19.12 -1.79
CA THR A 73 1.29 -18.55 -3.11
C THR A 73 2.73 -18.05 -3.16
N SER A 74 3.46 -18.41 -4.21
CA SER A 74 4.78 -17.87 -4.51
C SER A 74 4.78 -17.13 -5.84
N GLY A 75 5.70 -16.17 -5.97
CA GLY A 75 5.95 -15.45 -7.19
C GLY A 75 7.44 -15.29 -7.46
N THR A 76 7.84 -15.32 -8.72
CA THR A 76 9.23 -15.14 -9.17
C THR A 76 9.25 -14.21 -10.38
N TRP A 77 10.04 -13.15 -10.31
CA TRP A 77 10.44 -12.31 -11.44
C TRP A 77 11.94 -12.47 -11.62
N ARG A 78 12.39 -12.84 -12.82
CA ARG A 78 13.82 -13.05 -13.09
C ARG A 78 14.23 -12.65 -14.50
N GLY A 79 15.52 -12.34 -14.63
CA GLY A 79 16.22 -12.11 -15.90
C GLY A 79 17.67 -12.57 -15.77
N ASP A 80 18.51 -12.17 -16.72
CA ASP A 80 19.93 -12.53 -16.67
C ASP A 80 20.64 -11.91 -15.46
N GLY A 81 21.17 -12.76 -14.57
CA GLY A 81 21.95 -12.35 -13.40
C GLY A 81 21.16 -11.81 -12.19
N TRP A 82 19.82 -11.85 -12.21
CA TRP A 82 19.00 -11.38 -11.09
C TRP A 82 17.67 -12.15 -10.95
N ALA A 83 17.16 -12.22 -9.72
CA ALA A 83 15.87 -12.78 -9.38
C ALA A 83 15.27 -12.15 -8.12
N TYR A 84 13.95 -12.01 -8.11
CA TYR A 84 13.18 -11.56 -6.96
C TYR A 84 12.03 -12.51 -6.77
N THR A 85 11.87 -13.00 -5.55
CA THR A 85 10.79 -13.92 -5.22
C THR A 85 9.98 -13.43 -4.04
N PHE A 86 8.72 -13.81 -4.01
CA PHE A 86 7.90 -13.71 -2.82
C PHE A 86 7.22 -15.03 -2.52
N GLU A 87 6.89 -15.23 -1.25
CA GLU A 87 6.09 -16.33 -0.73
C GLU A 87 5.08 -15.75 0.26
N VAL A 88 3.83 -16.20 0.20
CA VAL A 88 2.76 -15.88 1.15
C VAL A 88 2.15 -17.20 1.61
N SER A 89 2.11 -17.45 2.92
CA SER A 89 1.58 -18.69 3.49
C SER A 89 0.09 -18.87 3.18
N ALA A 90 -0.38 -20.12 3.16
CA ALA A 90 -1.79 -20.44 2.84
C ALA A 90 -2.82 -19.80 3.78
N ASP A 91 -2.46 -19.60 5.04
CA ASP A 91 -3.24 -18.92 6.07
C ASP A 91 -3.01 -17.40 6.09
N MET A 92 -2.14 -16.90 5.20
CA MET A 92 -1.76 -15.50 5.06
C MET A 92 -1.18 -14.88 6.35
N THR A 93 -0.62 -15.70 7.26
CA THR A 93 0.01 -15.21 8.49
C THR A 93 1.46 -14.81 8.29
N ARG A 94 2.10 -15.22 7.19
CA ARG A 94 3.50 -14.93 6.91
C ARG A 94 3.72 -14.64 5.43
N ALA A 95 4.58 -13.67 5.16
CA ALA A 95 5.18 -13.50 3.83
C ALA A 95 6.69 -13.37 3.91
N LYS A 96 7.35 -13.69 2.80
CA LYS A 96 8.78 -13.56 2.61
C LYS A 96 9.05 -12.96 1.24
N VAL A 97 9.94 -11.99 1.16
CA VAL A 97 10.49 -11.49 -0.10
C VAL A 97 11.99 -11.79 -0.11
N VAL A 98 12.50 -12.33 -1.21
CA VAL A 98 13.93 -12.54 -1.44
C VAL A 98 14.37 -11.65 -2.59
N VAL A 99 15.46 -10.94 -2.35
CA VAL A 99 16.13 -10.09 -3.34
C VAL A 99 17.46 -10.75 -3.69
N ASP A 100 17.70 -10.97 -4.97
CA ASP A 100 18.97 -11.50 -5.47
C ASP A 100 19.36 -10.79 -6.77
N ASN A 101 20.11 -9.70 -6.66
CA ASN A 101 20.73 -9.02 -7.81
C ASN A 101 22.19 -8.66 -7.48
N PRO A 102 23.00 -8.19 -8.45
CA PRO A 102 24.42 -7.89 -8.22
C PRO A 102 24.70 -6.81 -7.16
N GLU A 103 23.79 -5.84 -7.00
CA GLU A 103 23.92 -4.69 -6.10
C GLU A 103 23.23 -4.90 -4.76
N ALA A 104 22.14 -5.68 -4.71
CA ALA A 104 21.37 -5.95 -3.51
C ALA A 104 21.02 -7.43 -3.35
N LYS A 105 21.19 -7.95 -2.14
CA LYS A 105 20.83 -9.34 -1.78
C LYS A 105 20.29 -9.43 -0.37
N GLY A 106 19.27 -10.26 -0.16
CA GLY A 106 18.83 -10.64 1.19
C GLY A 106 17.35 -10.97 1.26
N THR A 107 16.76 -10.77 2.44
CA THR A 107 15.41 -11.25 2.74
C THR A 107 14.64 -10.26 3.60
N ILE A 108 13.33 -10.20 3.33
CA ILE A 108 12.34 -9.50 4.13
C ILE A 108 11.30 -10.52 4.59
N ILE A 109 10.90 -10.45 5.86
CA ILE A 109 9.86 -11.30 6.43
C ILE A 109 8.76 -10.40 6.99
N LEU A 110 7.51 -10.72 6.66
CA LEU A 110 6.31 -10.14 7.26
C LEU A 110 5.61 -11.21 8.10
N SER A 111 5.25 -10.88 9.33
CA SER A 111 4.42 -11.70 10.22
C SER A 111 3.14 -10.95 10.56
N SER A 112 2.01 -11.43 10.06
CA SER A 112 0.73 -10.73 10.17
C SER A 112 0.31 -10.55 11.63
N ILE A 113 -0.15 -9.35 11.97
CA ILE A 113 -0.77 -9.02 13.27
C ILE A 113 -2.26 -8.69 13.11
N THR A 114 -2.78 -8.85 11.91
CA THR A 114 -4.19 -8.62 11.57
C THR A 114 -4.71 -9.78 10.73
N PRO A 115 -6.02 -10.08 10.77
CA PRO A 115 -6.57 -11.10 9.89
C PRO A 115 -6.68 -10.53 8.46
N PRO A 116 -6.62 -11.38 7.42
CA PRO A 116 -6.67 -10.94 6.03
C PRO A 116 -8.03 -10.30 5.71
N ARG A 117 -8.07 -9.39 4.75
CA ARG A 117 -9.31 -8.68 4.40
C ARG A 117 -9.54 -8.46 2.92
N TYR A 118 -10.81 -8.25 2.61
CA TYR A 118 -11.31 -7.85 1.30
C TYR A 118 -11.39 -6.32 1.16
N ALA A 119 -11.63 -5.84 -0.07
CA ALA A 119 -11.74 -4.42 -0.39
C ALA A 119 -12.89 -3.71 0.34
N ASP A 120 -13.90 -4.42 0.80
CA ASP A 120 -15.01 -3.87 1.58
C ASP A 120 -14.81 -3.94 3.10
N ALA A 121 -13.58 -4.21 3.55
CA ALA A 121 -13.20 -4.38 4.94
C ALA A 121 -13.82 -5.61 5.63
N ASN A 122 -14.44 -6.54 4.90
CA ASN A 122 -14.76 -7.85 5.45
C ASN A 122 -13.49 -8.69 5.65
N THR A 123 -13.47 -9.48 6.72
CA THR A 123 -12.37 -10.40 7.02
C THR A 123 -12.47 -11.66 6.17
N TRP A 124 -11.34 -12.23 5.78
CA TRP A 124 -11.25 -13.53 5.13
C TRP A 124 -11.42 -14.69 6.13
N PRO A 125 -12.05 -15.81 5.74
CA PRO A 125 -12.79 -16.03 4.50
C PRO A 125 -14.22 -15.46 4.58
N SER A 126 -14.76 -14.97 3.46
CA SER A 126 -16.15 -14.51 3.38
C SER A 126 -16.75 -14.79 2.00
N ASN A 127 -17.98 -15.31 1.99
CA ASN A 127 -18.74 -15.58 0.76
C ASN A 127 -19.47 -14.34 0.22
N ASN A 128 -19.60 -13.29 1.02
CA ASN A 128 -20.35 -12.08 0.69
C ASN A 128 -19.45 -10.85 0.54
N ALA A 129 -18.14 -11.03 0.65
CA ALA A 129 -17.20 -9.93 0.56
C ALA A 129 -16.97 -9.50 -0.89
N SER A 130 -16.72 -8.21 -1.07
CA SER A 130 -16.41 -7.60 -2.36
C SER A 130 -14.91 -7.37 -2.51
N LEU A 131 -14.40 -7.79 -3.66
CA LEU A 131 -13.04 -7.45 -4.13
C LEU A 131 -13.00 -6.08 -4.82
N LEU A 132 -14.16 -5.55 -5.21
CA LEU A 132 -14.27 -4.37 -6.07
C LEU A 132 -14.10 -3.08 -5.27
N THR A 133 -13.16 -2.24 -5.73
CA THR A 133 -12.97 -0.88 -5.22
C THR A 133 -13.76 0.07 -6.12
N VAL A 134 -13.20 0.45 -7.27
CA VAL A 134 -13.85 1.22 -8.34
C VAL A 134 -14.09 0.33 -9.56
N PRO A 135 -14.89 0.75 -10.56
CA PRO A 135 -15.17 -0.09 -11.72
C PRO A 135 -13.91 -0.69 -12.36
N HIS A 136 -13.93 -2.03 -12.49
CA HIS A 136 -12.86 -2.84 -13.07
C HIS A 136 -11.52 -2.83 -12.32
N PHE A 137 -11.50 -2.40 -11.06
CA PHE A 137 -10.32 -2.41 -10.20
C PHE A 137 -10.63 -3.09 -8.87
N TYR A 138 -9.70 -3.92 -8.42
CA TYR A 138 -9.91 -4.86 -7.34
C TYR A 138 -8.74 -4.87 -6.38
N LEU A 139 -9.03 -5.11 -5.10
CA LEU A 139 -8.07 -5.18 -4.02
C LEU A 139 -8.38 -6.34 -3.07
N THR A 140 -7.32 -6.96 -2.58
CA THR A 140 -7.32 -7.71 -1.30
C THR A 140 -6.06 -7.39 -0.54
N GLU A 141 -6.11 -7.45 0.78
CA GLU A 141 -4.93 -7.43 1.63
C GLU A 141 -4.80 -8.77 2.36
N PRO A 142 -4.01 -9.71 1.82
CA PRO A 142 -3.67 -10.94 2.55
C PRO A 142 -3.02 -10.65 3.90
N ILE A 143 -2.16 -9.62 3.97
CA ILE A 143 -1.50 -9.19 5.22
C ILE A 143 -1.72 -7.67 5.34
N PRO A 144 -2.83 -7.22 5.95
CA PRO A 144 -3.14 -5.79 6.04
C PRO A 144 -2.13 -5.02 6.88
N VAL A 145 -1.66 -5.59 7.99
CA VAL A 145 -0.59 -5.05 8.84
C VAL A 145 0.18 -6.21 9.44
N ALA A 146 1.51 -6.12 9.41
CA ALA A 146 2.45 -7.10 9.92
C ALA A 146 3.57 -6.45 10.73
N ASP A 147 4.13 -7.21 11.66
CA ASP A 147 5.49 -7.03 12.13
C ASP A 147 6.45 -7.45 11.01
N MET A 148 7.52 -6.69 10.81
CA MET A 148 8.46 -6.99 9.75
C MET A 148 9.92 -6.95 10.22
N MET A 149 10.74 -7.77 9.57
CA MET A 149 12.20 -7.69 9.64
C MET A 149 12.81 -7.73 8.24
N ILE A 150 13.86 -6.95 8.03
CA ILE A 150 14.68 -6.97 6.84
C ILE A 150 16.12 -7.28 7.23
N ASP A 151 16.76 -8.11 6.41
CA ASP A 151 18.18 -8.42 6.49
C ASP A 151 18.73 -8.52 5.08
N MET A 152 19.41 -7.45 4.66
CA MET A 152 19.91 -7.29 3.30
C MET A 152 21.29 -6.65 3.28
N VAL A 153 21.98 -6.82 2.16
CA VAL A 153 23.12 -6.00 1.75
C VAL A 153 22.67 -5.22 0.51
N ILE A 154 22.83 -3.89 0.53
CA ILE A 154 22.53 -2.99 -0.59
C ILE A 154 23.78 -2.16 -0.86
N GLU A 155 24.33 -2.24 -2.07
CA GLU A 155 25.57 -1.57 -2.49
C GLU A 155 26.74 -1.82 -1.51
N GLY A 156 26.82 -3.06 -1.00
CA GLY A 156 27.83 -3.47 -0.01
C GLY A 156 27.57 -3.00 1.43
N LYS A 157 26.51 -2.24 1.70
CA LYS A 157 26.10 -1.82 3.05
C LYS A 157 25.08 -2.79 3.63
N THR A 158 25.27 -3.19 4.89
CA THR A 158 24.25 -3.96 5.63
C THR A 158 23.04 -3.07 5.94
N VAL A 159 21.86 -3.54 5.57
CA VAL A 159 20.56 -2.95 5.87
C VAL A 159 19.76 -3.97 6.66
N SER A 160 19.71 -3.79 7.97
CA SER A 160 18.95 -4.66 8.87
C SER A 160 18.20 -3.85 9.91
N TRP A 161 16.88 -4.05 9.97
CA TRP A 161 15.99 -3.37 10.90
C TRP A 161 14.66 -4.11 11.02
N THR A 162 13.88 -3.73 12.03
CA THR A 162 12.52 -4.19 12.27
C THR A 162 11.55 -3.03 12.22
N GLY A 163 10.29 -3.32 11.93
CA GLY A 163 9.26 -2.31 11.87
C GLY A 163 7.90 -2.90 11.59
N ILE A 164 7.07 -2.15 10.87
CA ILE A 164 5.77 -2.63 10.43
C ILE A 164 5.66 -2.59 8.91
N GLY A 165 4.78 -3.41 8.34
CA GLY A 165 4.60 -3.51 6.90
C GLY A 165 3.30 -4.19 6.53
N GLY A 166 3.16 -4.56 5.25
CA GLY A 166 1.98 -5.24 4.75
C GLY A 166 2.18 -5.89 3.39
N HIS A 167 1.19 -6.66 2.96
CA HIS A 167 1.09 -7.20 1.63
C HIS A 167 -0.30 -6.95 1.04
N THR A 168 -0.31 -6.32 -0.14
CA THR A 168 -1.53 -6.01 -0.90
C THR A 168 -1.48 -6.69 -2.26
N ARG A 169 -2.64 -7.14 -2.72
CA ARG A 169 -2.85 -7.60 -4.10
C ARG A 169 -3.83 -6.67 -4.79
N LEU A 170 -3.40 -6.08 -5.90
CA LEU A 170 -4.16 -5.11 -6.70
C LEU A 170 -4.26 -5.59 -8.15
N TRP A 171 -5.46 -5.63 -8.72
CA TRP A 171 -5.59 -5.94 -10.14
C TRP A 171 -6.74 -5.18 -10.78
N GLY A 172 -6.63 -4.98 -12.09
CA GLY A 172 -7.69 -4.38 -12.88
C GLY A 172 -7.82 -5.03 -14.24
N ALA A 173 -9.02 -4.97 -14.81
CA ALA A 173 -9.23 -5.40 -16.21
C ALA A 173 -8.58 -4.43 -17.21
N PHE A 174 -8.28 -3.22 -16.74
CA PHE A 174 -7.64 -2.13 -17.47
C PHE A 174 -6.43 -1.62 -16.70
N ASN A 175 -5.70 -0.71 -17.34
CA ASN A 175 -4.53 -0.13 -16.71
C ASN A 175 -4.95 0.84 -15.58
N TRP A 176 -4.02 1.13 -14.67
CA TRP A 176 -4.33 1.93 -13.48
C TRP A 176 -4.84 3.32 -13.84
N PHE A 177 -4.23 3.97 -14.83
CA PHE A 177 -4.65 5.29 -15.30
C PHE A 177 -6.08 5.31 -15.85
N THR A 178 -6.55 4.17 -16.38
CA THR A 178 -7.92 4.02 -16.90
C THR A 178 -8.93 3.89 -15.77
N CYS A 179 -8.60 3.12 -14.73
CA CYS A 179 -9.51 2.86 -13.61
C CYS A 179 -9.51 3.97 -12.55
N LEU A 180 -8.32 4.50 -12.23
CA LEU A 180 -8.06 5.32 -11.06
C LEU A 180 -7.84 6.79 -11.41
N ALA A 181 -8.47 7.67 -10.64
CA ALA A 181 -8.22 9.11 -10.63
C ALA A 181 -7.34 9.51 -9.43
N SER A 182 -7.45 8.79 -8.33
CA SER A 182 -6.65 8.99 -7.12
C SER A 182 -6.58 7.71 -6.30
N MET A 183 -5.63 7.67 -5.38
CA MET A 183 -5.52 6.63 -4.36
C MET A 183 -4.89 7.23 -3.10
N THR A 184 -5.40 6.87 -1.94
CA THR A 184 -4.82 7.20 -0.63
C THR A 184 -4.68 5.92 0.16
N ILE A 185 -3.49 5.66 0.68
CA ILE A 185 -3.20 4.50 1.53
C ILE A 185 -2.79 5.01 2.89
N ILE A 186 -3.26 4.37 3.96
CA ILE A 186 -2.73 4.57 5.31
C ILE A 186 -2.56 3.20 5.95
N ARG A 187 -1.36 2.91 6.41
CA ARG A 187 -1.06 1.75 7.25
C ARG A 187 -0.40 2.25 8.52
N LEU A 188 -0.86 1.79 9.67
CA LEU A 188 -0.24 2.21 10.94
C LEU A 188 -0.40 1.16 12.03
N ARG A 189 0.42 1.34 13.07
CA ARG A 189 0.28 0.65 14.35
C ARG A 189 0.53 1.62 15.50
N THR A 190 -0.33 1.61 16.51
CA THR A 190 -0.17 2.40 17.74
C THR A 190 -0.73 1.63 18.93
N GLY A 191 0.12 1.26 19.88
CA GLY A 191 -0.30 0.45 21.03
C GLY A 191 -1.00 -0.83 20.58
N PRO A 192 -2.25 -1.11 21.01
CA PRO A 192 -2.98 -2.32 20.63
C PRO A 192 -3.59 -2.23 19.22
N PHE A 193 -3.57 -1.06 18.58
CA PHE A 193 -4.27 -0.79 17.34
C PHE A 193 -3.38 -1.02 16.10
N ALA A 194 -3.95 -1.68 15.10
CA ALA A 194 -3.42 -1.78 13.75
C ALA A 194 -4.50 -1.37 12.76
N LEU A 195 -4.19 -0.45 11.85
CA LEU A 195 -5.14 0.08 10.86
C LEU A 195 -4.57 -0.08 9.45
N SER A 196 -5.42 -0.56 8.55
CA SER A 196 -5.25 -0.39 7.11
C SER A 196 -6.42 0.41 6.55
N TYR A 197 -6.12 1.43 5.76
CA TYR A 197 -7.07 2.24 5.03
C TYR A 197 -6.64 2.41 3.58
N TRP A 198 -7.61 2.29 2.70
CA TRP A 198 -7.46 2.55 1.28
C TRP A 198 -8.61 3.41 0.80
N ASP A 199 -8.34 4.42 -0.02
CA ASP A 199 -9.35 5.03 -0.88
C ASP A 199 -8.94 4.97 -2.35
N PHE A 200 -9.94 4.88 -3.21
CA PHE A 200 -9.77 4.89 -4.66
C PHE A 200 -10.75 5.85 -5.29
N GLY A 201 -10.25 6.87 -5.98
CA GLY A 201 -11.06 7.72 -6.86
C GLY A 201 -11.19 7.09 -8.24
N SER A 202 -12.39 7.09 -8.83
CA SER A 202 -12.61 6.51 -10.17
C SER A 202 -12.34 7.50 -11.31
N ASN A 203 -11.65 7.05 -12.35
CA ASN A 203 -11.52 7.79 -13.61
C ASN A 203 -12.61 7.39 -14.65
N LEU A 204 -13.39 6.34 -14.36
CA LEU A 204 -14.52 5.88 -15.18
C LEU A 204 -15.86 6.46 -14.70
N GLN A 205 -15.99 6.71 -13.40
CA GLN A 205 -17.19 7.30 -12.78
C GLN A 205 -16.81 8.57 -12.02
N LYS A 206 -17.09 9.73 -12.63
CA LYS A 206 -16.71 11.03 -12.07
C LYS A 206 -17.32 11.23 -10.67
N GLY A 207 -16.47 11.57 -9.70
CA GLY A 207 -16.89 11.84 -8.33
C GLY A 207 -17.03 10.61 -7.45
N LEU A 208 -16.96 9.39 -8.01
CA LEU A 208 -16.91 8.18 -7.19
C LEU A 208 -15.57 8.08 -6.48
N VAL A 209 -15.62 8.05 -5.16
CA VAL A 209 -14.51 7.68 -4.28
C VAL A 209 -14.98 6.51 -3.43
N VAL A 210 -14.15 5.47 -3.36
CA VAL A 210 -14.45 4.28 -2.58
C VAL A 210 -13.40 4.12 -1.49
N PRO A 211 -13.73 4.45 -0.24
CA PRO A 211 -12.86 4.17 0.91
C PRO A 211 -13.04 2.74 1.41
N SER A 212 -12.11 2.31 2.25
CA SER A 212 -12.13 1.04 2.97
C SER A 212 -11.21 1.14 4.17
N ALA A 213 -11.78 1.34 5.36
CA ALA A 213 -11.03 1.30 6.62
C ALA A 213 -11.23 -0.03 7.32
N PHE A 214 -10.15 -0.52 7.94
CA PHE A 214 -10.12 -1.76 8.70
C PHE A 214 -9.22 -1.58 9.93
N LEU A 215 -9.84 -1.48 11.10
CA LEU A 215 -9.13 -1.33 12.38
C LEU A 215 -9.21 -2.64 13.17
N VAL A 216 -8.06 -3.03 13.69
CA VAL A 216 -7.87 -4.20 14.53
C VAL A 216 -7.31 -3.74 15.88
N GLU A 217 -7.82 -4.34 16.95
CA GLU A 217 -7.31 -4.18 18.30
C GLU A 217 -6.91 -5.55 18.84
N ASN A 218 -5.64 -5.72 19.22
CA ASN A 218 -5.11 -7.00 19.75
C ASN A 218 -5.38 -8.22 18.84
N GLY A 219 -5.38 -8.03 17.53
CA GLY A 219 -5.61 -9.10 16.54
C GLY A 219 -7.08 -9.28 16.12
N ASP A 220 -8.03 -8.66 16.84
CA ASP A 220 -9.46 -8.74 16.51
C ASP A 220 -9.95 -7.49 15.76
N LYS A 221 -10.73 -7.69 14.70
CA LYS A 221 -11.35 -6.58 13.97
C LYS A 221 -12.33 -5.84 14.89
N VAL A 222 -12.07 -4.55 15.14
CA VAL A 222 -12.94 -3.67 15.92
C VAL A 222 -13.63 -2.60 15.10
N PHE A 223 -13.25 -2.34 13.85
CA PHE A 223 -13.99 -1.42 12.98
C PHE A 223 -13.79 -1.81 11.52
N GLY A 224 -14.82 -1.61 10.70
CA GLY A 224 -14.69 -1.68 9.26
C GLY A 224 -15.80 -0.94 8.56
N SER A 225 -15.45 -0.06 7.61
CA SER A 225 -16.44 0.74 6.89
C SER A 225 -15.93 1.23 5.53
N ARG A 226 -16.89 1.44 4.62
CA ARG A 226 -16.71 2.16 3.34
C ARG A 226 -17.50 3.48 3.31
N LEU A 227 -18.09 3.90 4.42
CA LEU A 227 -19.01 5.03 4.49
C LEU A 227 -18.27 6.28 4.99
N MET A 228 -18.09 7.30 4.14
CA MET A 228 -17.51 8.59 4.56
C MET A 228 -18.54 9.55 5.14
N GLU A 229 -19.83 9.30 4.91
CA GLU A 229 -20.90 10.17 5.36
C GLU A 229 -21.30 9.83 6.80
N THR A 230 -21.64 10.84 7.57
CA THR A 230 -22.11 10.64 8.95
C THR A 230 -23.39 9.81 8.95
N SER A 231 -23.42 8.78 9.79
CA SER A 231 -24.59 7.92 9.99
C SER A 231 -24.91 7.80 11.47
N GLU A 232 -26.20 7.65 11.78
CA GLU A 232 -26.68 7.36 13.15
C GLU A 232 -26.71 5.86 13.45
N ALA A 233 -26.60 5.02 12.41
CA ALA A 233 -26.75 3.57 12.51
C ALA A 233 -25.50 2.80 12.08
N GLU A 234 -24.84 3.25 11.02
CA GLU A 234 -23.72 2.54 10.39
C GLU A 234 -22.38 3.13 10.82
N ASP A 235 -21.38 2.25 10.93
CA ASP A 235 -19.99 2.66 11.16
C ASP A 235 -19.53 3.52 9.98
N TYR A 236 -18.93 4.68 10.24
CA TYR A 236 -18.46 5.62 9.23
C TYR A 236 -17.10 6.21 9.60
N LEU A 237 -16.41 6.80 8.62
CA LEU A 237 -15.11 7.42 8.83
C LEU A 237 -14.94 8.76 8.14
N THR A 238 -13.92 9.50 8.54
CA THR A 238 -13.45 10.71 7.87
C THR A 238 -11.93 10.67 7.80
N VAL A 239 -11.38 11.00 6.64
CA VAL A 239 -9.93 11.14 6.41
C VAL A 239 -9.67 12.54 5.88
N ARG A 240 -8.80 13.29 6.55
CA ARG A 240 -8.48 14.68 6.22
C ARG A 240 -6.98 14.85 6.02
N LYS A 241 -6.60 15.49 4.92
CA LYS A 241 -5.21 15.96 4.70
C LYS A 241 -4.93 17.17 5.56
N LEU A 242 -3.76 17.18 6.18
CA LEU A 242 -3.27 18.27 7.01
C LEU A 242 -2.20 19.05 6.24
N TYR A 243 -2.27 20.38 6.29
CA TYR A 243 -1.38 21.28 5.55
C TYR A 243 -0.73 22.30 6.50
N GLY A 244 0.52 22.67 6.21
CA GLY A 244 1.23 23.75 6.91
C GLY A 244 1.68 23.44 8.34
N GLY A 245 1.60 22.19 8.80
CA GLY A 245 2.15 21.76 10.09
C GLY A 245 3.62 21.35 10.01
N ASP A 246 4.17 20.87 11.13
CA ASP A 246 5.58 20.45 11.26
C ASP A 246 5.93 19.14 10.54
N GLY A 247 5.04 18.62 9.69
CA GLY A 247 5.28 17.41 8.91
C GLY A 247 5.98 17.73 7.60
N ASN A 248 6.81 16.79 7.14
CA ASN A 248 7.48 16.93 5.85
C ASN A 248 6.51 16.72 4.68
N THR A 249 6.83 17.31 3.54
CA THR A 249 6.03 17.17 2.33
C THR A 249 6.92 17.09 1.09
N THR A 250 6.35 16.62 0.00
CA THR A 250 7.00 16.62 -1.32
C THR A 250 7.46 18.02 -1.73
N HIS A 251 8.62 18.09 -2.39
CA HIS A 251 9.06 19.31 -3.08
C HIS A 251 8.52 19.40 -4.50
N THR A 252 8.14 18.30 -5.15
CA THR A 252 7.87 18.25 -6.59
C THR A 252 6.38 18.28 -6.94
N LEU A 253 5.52 17.59 -6.18
CA LEU A 253 4.10 17.45 -6.51
C LEU A 253 3.25 18.57 -5.91
N ALA A 254 2.07 18.80 -6.47
CA ALA A 254 1.17 19.87 -6.09
C ALA A 254 0.51 19.66 -4.71
N ASP A 255 0.28 18.41 -4.30
CA ASP A 255 -0.32 18.11 -3.00
C ASP A 255 0.74 18.21 -1.90
N LYS A 256 0.66 19.28 -1.10
CA LYS A 256 1.62 19.59 -0.03
C LYS A 256 1.17 19.09 1.34
N ALA A 257 0.50 17.94 1.39
CA ALA A 257 0.08 17.35 2.65
C ALA A 257 1.30 17.07 3.55
N THR A 258 1.17 17.48 4.80
CA THR A 258 2.16 17.31 5.89
C THR A 258 1.77 16.18 6.84
N GLY A 259 0.55 15.65 6.69
CA GLY A 259 -0.01 14.61 7.53
C GLY A 259 -1.43 14.26 7.13
N LEU A 260 -2.02 13.31 7.85
CA LEU A 260 -3.40 12.86 7.71
C LEU A 260 -4.05 12.75 9.08
N GLU A 261 -5.34 13.04 9.14
CA GLU A 261 -6.18 12.72 10.29
C GLU A 261 -7.23 11.71 9.88
N ILE A 262 -7.40 10.68 10.71
CA ILE A 262 -8.34 9.60 10.53
C ILE A 262 -9.26 9.59 11.74
N GLU A 263 -10.56 9.74 11.51
CA GLU A 263 -11.60 9.62 12.52
C GLU A 263 -12.54 8.49 12.11
N MET A 264 -12.79 7.54 13.00
CA MET A 264 -13.70 6.41 12.79
C MET A 264 -14.74 6.41 13.90
N THR A 265 -16.00 6.29 13.53
CA THR A 265 -17.12 6.36 14.49
C THR A 265 -18.01 5.14 14.32
N SER A 266 -18.31 4.47 15.44
CA SER A 266 -19.32 3.41 15.51
C SER A 266 -20.49 3.88 16.36
N PRO A 267 -21.57 4.39 15.76
CA PRO A 267 -22.74 4.89 16.49
C PRO A 267 -23.39 3.82 17.37
N SER A 268 -23.55 2.60 16.83
CA SER A 268 -24.18 1.47 17.51
C SER A 268 -23.45 1.03 18.79
N ARG A 269 -22.12 1.23 18.82
CA ARG A 269 -21.26 0.90 19.97
C ARG A 269 -20.88 2.12 20.81
N GLN A 270 -21.24 3.33 20.36
CA GLN A 270 -20.83 4.60 20.96
C GLN A 270 -19.30 4.72 21.11
N LEU A 271 -18.57 4.24 20.10
CA LEU A 271 -17.11 4.29 20.06
C LEU A 271 -16.63 5.25 18.98
N GLN A 272 -15.53 5.93 19.26
CA GLN A 272 -14.82 6.75 18.29
C GLN A 272 -13.33 6.52 18.43
N TRP A 273 -12.62 6.37 17.32
CA TRP A 273 -11.17 6.32 17.27
C TRP A 273 -10.64 7.49 16.47
N ARG A 274 -9.52 8.06 16.89
CA ARG A 274 -8.86 9.15 16.18
C ARG A 274 -7.37 8.89 16.11
N PHE A 275 -6.81 9.10 14.91
CA PHE A 275 -5.40 8.98 14.63
C PHE A 275 -4.92 10.20 13.83
N THR A 276 -3.81 10.80 14.24
CA THR A 276 -3.19 11.93 13.56
C THR A 276 -1.78 11.53 13.13
N ALA A 277 -1.62 11.28 11.85
CA ALA A 277 -0.35 10.97 11.19
C ALA A 277 0.39 12.26 10.83
N LYS A 278 1.69 12.29 11.15
CA LYS A 278 2.63 13.33 10.75
C LYS A 278 3.71 12.71 9.88
N HIS A 279 3.88 13.23 8.67
CA HIS A 279 4.92 12.78 7.76
C HIS A 279 6.29 13.20 8.29
N LYS A 280 7.24 12.25 8.36
CA LYS A 280 8.64 12.53 8.71
C LYS A 280 9.55 12.51 7.49
N ASN A 281 9.35 11.59 6.58
CA ASN A 281 10.18 11.48 5.38
C ASN A 281 9.31 11.13 4.16
N VAL A 282 9.79 11.55 2.99
CA VAL A 282 9.31 11.03 1.72
C VAL A 282 10.10 9.74 1.46
N GLY A 283 9.42 8.60 1.46
CA GLY A 283 9.99 7.29 1.14
C GLY A 283 10.28 7.17 -0.35
N PHE A 284 9.25 7.40 -1.18
CA PHE A 284 9.36 7.40 -2.64
C PHE A 284 8.46 8.48 -3.24
N GLU A 285 8.73 8.80 -4.50
CA GLU A 285 7.91 9.73 -5.27
C GLU A 285 8.03 9.46 -6.76
N TYR A 286 6.92 9.55 -7.49
CA TYR A 286 6.92 9.52 -8.94
C TYR A 286 6.00 10.60 -9.52
N TYR A 287 6.46 11.21 -10.61
CA TYR A 287 5.76 12.29 -11.30
C TYR A 287 5.02 11.76 -12.53
N LEU A 288 3.74 12.13 -12.67
CA LEU A 288 2.88 11.69 -13.78
C LEU A 288 2.45 12.82 -14.73
N GLY A 289 2.84 14.07 -14.47
CA GLY A 289 2.43 15.24 -15.25
C GLY A 289 1.50 16.17 -14.48
N GLU A 290 1.36 17.43 -14.93
CA GLU A 290 0.43 18.43 -14.35
C GLU A 290 0.63 18.68 -12.84
N GLY A 291 1.83 18.48 -12.30
CA GLY A 291 2.08 18.55 -10.85
C GLY A 291 1.47 17.38 -10.06
N THR A 292 1.01 16.33 -10.73
CA THR A 292 0.41 15.13 -10.14
C THR A 292 1.36 13.94 -10.20
N GLY A 293 1.05 12.92 -9.40
CA GLY A 293 1.94 11.81 -9.12
C GLY A 293 1.55 11.11 -7.83
N GLY A 294 2.42 10.21 -7.38
CA GLY A 294 2.32 9.55 -6.09
C GLY A 294 3.47 9.92 -5.19
N THR A 295 3.18 10.19 -3.92
CA THR A 295 4.19 10.31 -2.87
C THR A 295 3.87 9.34 -1.75
N GLY A 296 4.83 8.46 -1.44
CA GLY A 296 4.81 7.63 -0.23
C GLY A 296 5.56 8.33 0.89
N TYR A 297 4.92 8.47 2.03
CA TYR A 297 5.48 9.06 3.23
C TYR A 297 5.60 8.01 4.33
N VAL A 298 6.68 8.10 5.10
CA VAL A 298 6.79 7.43 6.40
C VAL A 298 6.81 8.47 7.50
N GLY A 299 6.26 8.12 8.64
CA GLY A 299 6.00 9.08 9.69
C GLY A 299 5.69 8.46 11.03
N VAL A 300 5.18 9.32 11.90
CA VAL A 300 4.67 8.92 13.22
C VAL A 300 3.20 9.30 13.30
N VAL A 301 2.43 8.45 13.95
CA VAL A 301 1.03 8.69 14.25
C VAL A 301 0.83 8.72 15.75
N THR A 302 -0.09 9.55 16.22
CA THR A 302 -0.61 9.51 17.58
C THR A 302 -2.11 9.32 17.54
N GLY A 303 -2.64 8.42 18.37
CA GLY A 303 -4.07 8.16 18.39
C GLY A 303 -4.48 6.95 19.21
N GLY A 304 -5.76 6.64 19.12
CA GLY A 304 -6.39 5.51 19.80
C GLY A 304 -7.89 5.71 19.95
N LEU A 305 -8.48 4.98 20.91
CA LEU A 305 -9.87 5.16 21.30
C LEU A 305 -10.06 6.53 21.99
N ALA A 306 -11.11 7.24 21.60
CA ALA A 306 -11.44 8.55 22.17
C ALA A 306 -11.70 8.44 23.68
N GLY A 307 -11.19 9.39 24.44
CA GLY A 307 -11.30 9.40 25.91
C GLY A 307 -10.42 8.37 26.64
N SER A 308 -9.57 7.63 25.91
CA SER A 308 -8.63 6.65 26.47
C SER A 308 -7.18 7.08 26.30
N GLU A 309 -6.25 6.23 26.76
CA GLU A 309 -4.81 6.40 26.52
C GLU A 309 -4.53 6.56 25.02
N GLN A 310 -3.68 7.54 24.69
CA GLN A 310 -3.24 7.81 23.32
C GLN A 310 -1.86 7.20 23.11
N TRP A 311 -1.70 6.53 21.98
CA TRP A 311 -0.49 5.78 21.65
C TRP A 311 0.24 6.45 20.50
N THR A 312 1.56 6.35 20.50
CA THR A 312 2.40 6.76 19.37
C THR A 312 2.97 5.53 18.68
N GLY A 313 3.10 5.60 17.36
CA GLY A 313 3.75 4.54 16.60
C GLY A 313 3.98 4.92 15.13
N PRO A 314 4.50 3.98 14.33
CA PRO A 314 4.82 4.23 12.93
C PRO A 314 3.58 4.29 12.04
N VAL A 315 3.68 5.07 10.97
CA VAL A 315 2.66 5.16 9.91
C VAL A 315 3.31 5.28 8.54
N PHE A 316 2.73 4.57 7.57
CA PHE A 316 2.94 4.80 6.16
C PHE A 316 1.68 5.44 5.57
N THR A 317 1.88 6.42 4.70
CA THR A 317 0.78 7.02 3.93
C THR A 317 1.20 7.17 2.48
N GLU A 318 0.35 6.80 1.54
CA GLU A 318 0.53 7.15 0.13
C GLU A 318 -0.56 8.10 -0.30
N ILE A 319 -0.19 9.13 -1.06
CA ILE A 319 -1.14 10.02 -1.71
C ILE A 319 -0.81 10.06 -3.20
N LEU A 320 -1.72 9.50 -4.01
CA LEU A 320 -1.64 9.45 -5.46
C LEU A 320 -2.79 10.23 -6.09
N LYS A 321 -2.44 11.05 -7.07
CA LYS A 321 -3.38 11.64 -8.01
C LYS A 321 -2.87 11.42 -9.43
N PHE A 322 -3.74 10.90 -10.29
CA PHE A 322 -3.45 10.84 -11.72
C PHE A 322 -3.76 12.18 -12.39
N PRO A 323 -3.02 12.55 -13.44
CA PRO A 323 -3.30 13.76 -14.22
C PRO A 323 -4.62 13.59 -14.98
N GLN A 324 -5.26 14.69 -15.37
CA GLN A 324 -6.47 14.59 -16.20
C GLN A 324 -6.13 14.16 -17.63
N LYS A 325 -4.95 14.59 -18.10
CA LYS A 325 -4.41 14.27 -19.42
C LYS A 325 -2.96 13.84 -19.25
N SER A 326 -2.58 12.80 -19.97
CA SER A 326 -1.19 12.37 -20.03
C SER A 326 -0.78 12.14 -21.47
N LEU A 327 0.45 12.55 -21.81
CA LEU A 327 1.08 12.23 -23.08
C LEU A 327 1.74 10.84 -23.05
N MET A 328 1.98 10.31 -21.85
CA MET A 328 2.69 9.05 -21.63
C MET A 328 1.73 7.92 -21.25
N LEU A 329 0.71 8.23 -20.43
CA LEU A 329 -0.30 7.26 -20.02
C LEU A 329 -1.51 7.34 -20.95
N ALA A 330 -1.86 6.21 -21.57
CA ALA A 330 -3.05 6.11 -22.40
C ALA A 330 -4.18 5.41 -21.64
N LYS A 331 -5.42 5.90 -21.80
CA LYS A 331 -6.59 5.14 -21.36
C LYS A 331 -6.83 3.98 -22.33
N ASN A 332 -7.11 2.78 -21.81
CA ASN A 332 -7.29 1.57 -22.60
C ASN A 332 -8.68 0.93 -22.43
N TYR A 333 -9.68 1.73 -22.05
CA TYR A 333 -11.07 1.31 -21.99
C TYR A 333 -11.73 1.34 -23.37
N VAL A 334 -12.27 0.19 -23.81
CA VAL A 334 -13.13 0.09 -25.00
C VAL A 334 -14.58 0.01 -24.52
N LYS A 335 -15.43 0.94 -24.97
CA LYS A 335 -16.85 1.03 -24.61
C LYS A 335 -17.71 0.01 -25.32
#